data_AF-A0A4V0YE40-F1
#
_entry.id   AF-A0A4V0YE40-F1
#
_cell.length_a   1.000
_cell.length_b   1.000
_cell.length_c   1.000
_cell.angle_alpha   90.00
_cell.angle_beta   90.00
_cell.angle_gamma   90.00
#
_symmetry.space_group_name_H-M   'P 1'
#
loop_
_entity.id
_entity.type
_entity.pdbx_description
1 polymer ?
#
loop_
_entity_poly.entity_id
_entity_poly.type
_entity_poly.pdbx_seq_one_letter_code
_entity_poly.pdbx_strand_id
1 'polypeptide(L)'
;MTNPGGPQVLLAGDVGDVQRIRMVLDHAVPCVYGQIYIEIEDGQAYRVRAMLPEDLPDGLSLTLLTRGPASAPGETLASALTGWAAEWATDDATETDEIIAMWVGCSGTPAVDVVCRSLAARLNRTPVHLHRD
;
A
#
# COMPACT_ATOMS: atom_id res chain seq x y z
N MET A 1 -11.95 5.11 -17.71
CA MET A 1 -12.24 4.04 -16.72
C MET A 1 -13.19 4.64 -15.71
N THR A 2 -14.38 4.08 -15.58
CA THR A 2 -15.41 4.54 -14.64
C THR A 2 -14.98 4.20 -13.21
N ASN A 3 -14.84 5.22 -12.36
CA ASN A 3 -14.50 5.09 -10.95
C ASN A 3 -15.68 4.35 -10.25
N PRO A 4 -15.50 3.12 -9.74
CA PRO A 4 -16.53 2.50 -8.93
C PRO A 4 -16.46 3.20 -7.57
N GLY A 5 -17.44 4.04 -7.24
CA GLY A 5 -17.44 4.93 -6.06
C GLY A 5 -17.44 4.22 -4.70
N GLY A 6 -16.43 3.39 -4.43
CA GLY A 6 -16.16 2.71 -3.19
C GLY A 6 -14.80 3.13 -2.60
N PRO A 7 -14.55 2.83 -1.31
CA PRO A 7 -13.33 3.23 -0.63
C PRO A 7 -12.09 2.60 -1.28
N GLN A 8 -11.06 3.43 -1.51
CA GLN A 8 -9.78 2.98 -2.04
C GLN A 8 -8.85 2.54 -0.91
N VAL A 9 -8.14 1.43 -1.08
CA VAL A 9 -7.23 0.89 -0.06
C VAL A 9 -5.83 0.74 -0.63
N LEU A 10 -4.83 1.19 0.13
CA LEU A 10 -3.42 0.88 -0.10
C LEU A 10 -2.86 0.11 1.09
N LEU A 11 -2.38 -1.12 0.86
CA LEU A 11 -1.65 -1.92 1.84
C LEU A 11 -0.19 -2.06 1.39
N ALA A 12 0.75 -1.56 2.16
CA ALA A 12 2.16 -1.54 1.78
C ALA A 12 3.05 -2.08 2.91
N GLY A 13 4.05 -2.89 2.59
CA GLY A 13 5.01 -3.40 3.58
C GLY A 13 6.12 -4.23 2.95
N ASP A 14 6.82 -5.01 3.77
CA ASP A 14 7.80 -6.02 3.33
C ASP A 14 7.36 -7.46 3.67
N VAL A 15 8.27 -8.42 3.54
CA VAL A 15 8.02 -9.83 3.86
C VAL A 15 7.58 -10.06 5.32
N GLY A 16 8.08 -9.25 6.27
CA GLY A 16 7.70 -9.31 7.67
C GLY A 16 6.24 -8.88 7.92
N ASP A 17 5.73 -8.01 7.04
CA ASP A 17 4.39 -7.43 7.12
C ASP A 17 3.28 -8.32 6.54
N VAL A 18 3.63 -9.36 5.78
CA VAL A 18 2.69 -10.18 5.00
C VAL A 18 1.58 -10.78 5.87
N GLN A 19 1.88 -11.21 7.09
CA GLN A 19 0.87 -11.76 8.01
C GLN A 19 -0.17 -10.72 8.42
N ARG A 20 0.26 -9.47 8.60
CA ARG A 20 -0.62 -8.37 8.96
C ARG A 20 -1.46 -7.91 7.79
N ILE A 21 -0.86 -7.82 6.61
CA ILE A 21 -1.58 -7.57 5.34
C ILE A 21 -2.66 -8.64 5.15
N ARG A 22 -2.33 -9.92 5.33
CA ARG A 22 -3.30 -11.00 5.26
C ARG A 22 -4.44 -10.82 6.26
N MET A 23 -4.15 -10.47 7.51
CA MET A 23 -5.18 -10.23 8.51
C MET A 23 -6.14 -9.10 8.08
N VAL A 24 -5.64 -8.04 7.45
CA VAL A 24 -6.48 -6.97 6.90
C VAL A 24 -7.35 -7.49 5.76
N LEU A 25 -6.78 -8.29 4.85
CA LEU A 25 -7.53 -8.89 3.74
C LEU A 25 -8.63 -9.83 4.23
N ASP A 26 -8.37 -10.64 5.25
CA ASP A 26 -9.33 -11.58 5.84
C ASP A 26 -10.55 -10.87 6.45
N HIS A 27 -10.43 -9.58 6.78
CA HIS A 27 -11.51 -8.75 7.34
C HIS A 27 -11.99 -7.64 6.40
N ALA A 28 -11.48 -7.60 5.16
CA ALA A 28 -11.88 -6.59 4.19
C ALA A 28 -13.35 -6.80 3.79
N VAL A 29 -14.10 -5.69 3.72
CA VAL A 29 -15.49 -5.72 3.25
C VAL A 29 -15.48 -6.04 1.76
N PRO A 30 -16.43 -6.84 1.24
CA PRO A 30 -16.62 -6.97 -0.21
C PRO A 30 -16.81 -5.56 -0.81
N CYS A 31 -16.17 -5.29 -1.95
CA CYS A 31 -16.17 -3.98 -2.66
C CYS A 31 -15.10 -2.96 -2.25
N VAL A 32 -13.97 -3.39 -1.69
CA VAL A 32 -12.76 -2.55 -1.62
C VAL A 32 -11.99 -2.58 -2.95
N TYR A 33 -11.50 -1.41 -3.39
CA TYR A 33 -10.66 -1.28 -4.58
C TYR A 33 -9.28 -0.77 -4.18
N GLY A 34 -8.24 -1.17 -4.88
CA GLY A 34 -6.91 -0.58 -4.67
C GLY A 34 -5.77 -1.57 -4.82
N GLN A 35 -4.70 -1.33 -4.05
CA GLN A 35 -3.39 -1.86 -4.38
C GLN A 35 -2.68 -2.38 -3.13
N ILE A 36 -1.95 -3.47 -3.32
CA ILE A 36 -1.06 -4.07 -2.34
C ILE A 36 0.36 -3.99 -2.89
N TYR A 37 1.28 -3.45 -2.09
CA TYR A 37 2.71 -3.39 -2.39
C TYR A 37 3.49 -4.16 -1.33
N ILE A 38 4.30 -5.11 -1.77
CA ILE A 38 5.18 -5.87 -0.87
C ILE A 38 6.60 -5.81 -1.41
N GLU A 39 7.49 -5.15 -0.68
CA GLU A 39 8.92 -5.19 -0.97
C GLU A 39 9.49 -6.56 -0.62
N ILE A 40 10.23 -7.15 -1.56
CA ILE A 40 10.81 -8.48 -1.43
C ILE A 40 12.27 -8.49 -1.88
N GLU A 41 13.06 -9.43 -1.35
CA GLU A 41 14.36 -9.75 -1.92
C GLU A 41 14.21 -10.70 -3.12
N ASP A 42 15.24 -10.78 -3.96
CA ASP A 42 15.25 -11.70 -5.09
C ASP A 42 15.03 -13.16 -4.63
N GLY A 43 14.23 -13.89 -5.41
CA GLY A 43 13.83 -15.27 -5.08
C GLY A 43 12.77 -15.43 -3.99
N GLN A 44 12.30 -14.37 -3.33
CA GLN A 44 11.28 -14.48 -2.26
C GLN A 44 9.84 -14.47 -2.78
N ALA A 45 9.61 -14.18 -4.05
CA ALA A 45 8.27 -14.00 -4.63
C ALA A 45 7.34 -15.20 -4.38
N TYR A 46 7.84 -16.42 -4.58
CA TYR A 46 7.06 -17.64 -4.35
C TYR A 46 6.62 -17.79 -2.89
N ARG A 47 7.54 -17.51 -1.95
CA ARG A 47 7.29 -17.61 -0.51
C ARG A 47 6.23 -16.60 -0.08
N VAL A 48 6.34 -15.35 -0.51
CA VAL A 48 5.35 -14.31 -0.20
C VAL A 48 3.99 -14.66 -0.78
N ARG A 49 3.95 -15.14 -2.04
CA ARG A 49 2.69 -15.52 -2.68
C ARG A 49 1.98 -16.65 -1.92
N ALA A 50 2.72 -17.64 -1.42
CA ALA A 50 2.18 -18.75 -0.64
C ALA A 50 1.63 -18.33 0.74
N MET A 51 2.00 -17.15 1.24
CA MET A 51 1.51 -16.64 2.53
C MET A 51 0.22 -15.84 2.38
N LEU A 52 -0.09 -15.34 1.18
CA LEU A 52 -1.29 -14.57 0.86
C LEU A 52 -2.44 -15.49 0.37
N PRO A 53 -3.69 -15.03 0.41
CA PRO A 53 -4.82 -15.74 -0.21
C PRO A 53 -4.55 -16.06 -1.68
N GLU A 54 -4.97 -17.24 -2.14
CA GLU A 54 -4.80 -17.67 -3.54
C GLU A 54 -5.53 -16.69 -4.47
N ASP A 55 -6.77 -16.35 -4.14
CA ASP A 55 -7.53 -15.31 -4.82
C ASP A 55 -7.62 -14.06 -3.94
N LEU A 56 -7.24 -12.92 -4.51
CA LEU A 56 -7.47 -11.63 -3.87
C LEU A 56 -8.91 -11.18 -4.13
N PRO A 57 -9.53 -10.40 -3.21
CA PRO A 57 -10.82 -9.79 -3.47
C PRO A 57 -10.85 -9.04 -4.80
N ASP A 58 -11.96 -9.14 -5.52
CA ASP A 58 -12.18 -8.41 -6.77
C ASP A 58 -11.97 -6.90 -6.54
N GLY A 59 -11.10 -6.29 -7.34
CA GLY A 59 -10.74 -4.87 -7.21
C GLY A 59 -9.42 -4.58 -6.50
N LEU A 60 -8.77 -5.59 -5.90
CA LEU A 60 -7.42 -5.47 -5.34
C LEU A 60 -6.37 -6.07 -6.28
N SER A 61 -5.29 -5.33 -6.51
CA SER A 61 -4.08 -5.80 -7.21
C SER A 61 -2.93 -5.99 -6.24
N LEU A 62 -2.09 -7.01 -6.47
CA LEU A 62 -0.84 -7.21 -5.76
C LEU A 62 0.34 -6.97 -6.69
N THR A 63 1.28 -6.15 -6.23
CA THR A 63 2.57 -5.96 -6.88
C THR A 63 3.68 -6.28 -5.90
N LEU A 64 4.49 -7.28 -6.24
CA LEU A 64 5.71 -7.61 -5.53
C LEU A 64 6.85 -6.74 -6.06
N LEU A 65 7.44 -5.93 -5.19
CA LEU A 65 8.48 -4.98 -5.50
C LEU A 65 9.83 -5.61 -5.18
N THR A 66 10.48 -6.19 -6.20
CA THR A 66 11.82 -6.77 -6.01
C THR A 66 12.84 -5.66 -5.77
N ARG A 67 13.47 -5.69 -4.60
CA ARG A 67 14.51 -4.73 -4.24
C ARG A 67 15.72 -4.88 -5.16
N GLY A 68 16.20 -3.76 -5.68
CA GLY A 68 17.43 -3.73 -6.48
C GLY A 68 18.66 -4.11 -5.63
N PRO A 69 19.74 -4.63 -6.26
CA PRO A 69 20.93 -5.10 -5.54
C PRO A 69 21.66 -3.99 -4.74
N ALA A 70 21.46 -2.73 -5.12
CA ALA A 70 22.05 -1.56 -4.45
C ALA A 70 21.02 -0.74 -3.65
N SER A 71 19.75 -1.14 -3.64
CA SER A 71 18.69 -0.41 -2.95
C SER A 71 18.66 -0.79 -1.48
N ALA A 72 18.59 0.21 -0.60
CA ALA A 72 18.39 -0.02 0.82
C ALA A 72 16.96 -0.53 1.09
N PRO A 73 16.72 -1.27 2.20
CA PRO A 73 15.37 -1.68 2.59
C PRO A 73 14.42 -0.48 2.68
N GLY A 74 13.23 -0.62 2.10
CA GLY A 74 12.18 0.38 2.06
C GLY A 74 12.31 1.42 0.95
N GLU A 75 13.42 1.51 0.21
CA GLU A 75 13.56 2.48 -0.88
C GLU A 75 12.64 2.18 -2.07
N THR A 76 12.49 0.90 -2.41
CA THR A 76 11.64 0.50 -3.54
C THR A 76 10.18 0.71 -3.16
N LEU A 77 9.80 0.34 -1.93
CA LEU A 77 8.49 0.60 -1.38
C LEU A 77 8.17 2.10 -1.32
N ALA A 78 9.10 2.91 -0.82
CA ALA A 78 8.94 4.36 -0.74
C ALA A 78 8.72 5.00 -2.12
N SER A 79 9.43 4.52 -3.15
CA SER A 79 9.23 4.96 -4.53
C SER A 79 7.83 4.59 -5.03
N ALA A 80 7.37 3.37 -4.78
CA ALA A 80 6.04 2.92 -5.18
C ALA A 80 4.92 3.70 -4.48
N LEU A 81 5.05 3.94 -3.17
CA LEU A 81 4.15 4.79 -2.38
C LEU A 81 4.08 6.22 -2.94
N THR A 82 5.23 6.78 -3.32
CA THR A 82 5.30 8.13 -3.90
C THR A 82 4.59 8.19 -5.25
N GLY A 83 4.83 7.21 -6.13
CA GLY A 83 4.17 7.11 -7.43
C GLY A 83 2.66 6.95 -7.29
N TRP A 84 2.22 6.03 -6.43
CA TRP A 84 0.81 5.83 -6.14
C TRP A 84 0.15 7.10 -5.63
N ALA A 85 0.76 7.79 -4.67
CA ALA A 85 0.19 9.02 -4.16
C ALA A 85 0.14 10.13 -5.21
N ALA A 86 1.13 10.22 -6.10
CA ALA A 86 1.12 11.21 -7.20
C ALA A 86 -0.07 11.00 -8.15
N GLU A 87 -0.49 9.76 -8.36
CA GLU A 87 -1.62 9.42 -9.22
C GLU A 87 -2.98 9.57 -8.52
N TRP A 88 -3.08 9.12 -7.27
CA TRP A 88 -4.37 8.90 -6.61
C TRP A 88 -4.70 9.92 -5.52
N ALA A 89 -3.71 10.51 -4.86
CA ALA A 89 -3.91 11.47 -3.78
C ALA A 89 -3.83 12.93 -4.27
N THR A 90 -4.30 13.22 -5.48
CA THR A 90 -4.24 14.56 -6.08
C THR A 90 -5.16 15.55 -5.35
N ASP A 91 -4.95 16.85 -5.55
CA ASP A 91 -5.82 17.87 -4.95
C ASP A 91 -7.28 17.70 -5.40
N ASP A 92 -7.52 17.26 -6.64
CA ASP A 92 -8.86 16.96 -7.17
C ASP A 92 -9.53 15.78 -6.44
N ALA A 93 -8.77 14.80 -5.97
CA ALA A 93 -9.30 13.67 -5.20
C ALA A 93 -9.78 14.09 -3.80
N THR A 94 -9.38 15.28 -3.32
CA THR A 94 -9.89 15.83 -2.06
C THR A 94 -11.27 16.47 -2.21
N GLU A 95 -11.71 16.75 -3.43
CA GLU A 95 -13.03 17.33 -3.71
C GLU A 95 -14.14 16.28 -3.84
N THR A 96 -13.79 15.00 -4.01
CA THR A 96 -14.75 13.92 -4.31
C THR A 96 -15.27 13.15 -3.08
N ASP A 97 -14.88 13.53 -1.86
CA ASP A 97 -15.18 12.81 -0.60
C ASP A 97 -14.83 11.30 -0.64
N GLU A 98 -13.97 10.87 -1.57
CA GLU A 98 -13.54 9.48 -1.68
C GLU A 98 -12.61 9.10 -0.50
N ILE A 99 -13.02 8.09 0.27
CA ILE A 99 -12.25 7.61 1.43
C ILE A 99 -11.09 6.75 0.93
N ILE A 100 -9.87 7.20 1.22
CA ILE A 100 -8.65 6.42 0.99
C ILE A 100 -8.17 5.86 2.34
N ALA A 101 -8.19 4.55 2.53
CA ALA A 101 -7.60 3.91 3.70
C ALA A 101 -6.19 3.40 3.36
N MET A 102 -5.19 3.69 4.21
CA MET A 102 -3.81 3.32 3.94
C MET A 102 -3.16 2.66 5.15
N TRP A 103 -2.63 1.46 4.96
CA TRP A 103 -1.78 0.78 5.95
C TRP A 103 -0.37 0.66 5.37
N VAL A 104 0.63 1.15 6.11
CA VAL A 104 2.04 1.08 5.69
C VAL A 104 2.87 0.48 6.83
N GLY A 105 3.41 -0.71 6.57
CA GLY A 105 4.42 -1.39 7.38
C GLY A 105 5.83 -0.84 7.14
N CYS A 106 6.85 -1.70 7.16
CA CYS A 106 8.28 -1.32 7.08
C CYS A 106 8.68 -0.22 8.07
N SER A 107 8.08 -0.18 9.25
CA SER A 107 8.32 0.90 10.19
C SER A 107 9.77 0.91 10.67
N GLY A 108 10.34 2.12 10.77
CA GLY A 108 11.74 2.29 11.13
C GLY A 108 12.71 2.26 9.93
N THR A 109 12.23 2.02 8.70
CA THR A 109 13.03 2.27 7.50
C THR A 109 13.01 3.76 7.15
N PRO A 110 14.16 4.47 7.11
CA PRO A 110 14.18 5.92 6.95
C PRO A 110 13.44 6.44 5.69
N ALA A 111 13.50 5.69 4.59
CA ALA A 111 12.87 6.07 3.33
C ALA A 111 11.33 6.04 3.42
N VAL A 112 10.76 4.95 3.95
CA VAL A 112 9.30 4.82 4.14
C VAL A 112 8.81 5.85 5.15
N ASP A 113 9.57 6.05 6.23
CA ASP A 113 9.30 7.06 7.26
C ASP A 113 9.16 8.49 6.69
N VAL A 114 10.06 8.88 5.78
CA VAL A 114 10.00 10.18 5.10
C VAL A 114 8.76 10.28 4.23
N VAL A 115 8.46 9.26 3.43
CA VAL A 115 7.29 9.24 2.54
C VAL A 115 6.00 9.29 3.36
N CYS A 116 5.85 8.47 4.40
CA CYS A 116 4.68 8.49 5.27
C CYS A 116 4.45 9.87 5.92
N ARG A 117 5.51 10.58 6.35
CA ARG A 117 5.37 11.95 6.87
C ARG A 117 4.89 12.93 5.80
N SER A 118 5.44 12.83 4.58
CA SER A 118 5.02 13.65 3.45
C SER A 118 3.56 13.39 3.07
N LEU A 119 3.16 12.11 3.01
CA LEU A 119 1.79 11.68 2.74
C LEU A 119 0.85 12.16 3.83
N ALA A 120 1.18 12.00 5.11
CA ALA A 120 0.35 12.51 6.21
C ALA A 120 0.16 14.03 6.14
N ALA A 121 1.22 14.79 5.82
CA ALA A 121 1.12 16.24 5.64
C ALA A 121 0.21 16.63 4.47
N ARG A 122 0.26 15.86 3.36
CA ARG A 122 -0.56 16.06 2.17
C ARG A 122 -2.02 15.64 2.39
N LEU A 123 -2.23 14.53 3.09
CA LEU A 123 -3.53 13.89 3.33
C LEU A 123 -4.23 14.42 4.59
N ASN A 124 -3.63 15.34 5.35
CA ASN A 124 -4.26 16.05 6.47
C ASN A 124 -5.53 16.84 6.08
N ARG A 125 -5.91 16.87 4.79
CA ARG A 125 -7.14 17.46 4.24
C ARG A 125 -8.09 16.43 3.63
N THR A 126 -7.77 15.15 3.73
CA THR A 126 -8.47 14.01 3.12
C THR A 126 -8.83 13.03 4.23
N PRO A 127 -9.95 12.30 4.18
CA PRO A 127 -10.28 11.28 5.17
C PRO A 127 -9.38 10.04 5.01
N VAL A 128 -8.06 10.20 5.22
CA VAL A 128 -7.08 9.11 5.19
C VAL A 128 -6.73 8.65 6.59
N HIS A 129 -7.05 7.39 6.86
CA HIS A 129 -6.57 6.68 8.03
C HIS A 129 -5.25 6.00 7.69
N LEU A 130 -4.13 6.65 8.05
CA LEU A 130 -2.80 6.06 7.95
C LEU A 130 -2.49 5.29 9.24
N HIS A 131 -2.34 3.97 9.12
CA HIS A 131 -1.87 3.12 10.20
C HIS A 131 -0.40 2.74 9.98
N ARG A 132 0.40 2.87 11.04
CA ARG A 132 1.81 2.47 11.15
C ARG A 132 1.95 1.58 12.38
N ASP A 133 2.85 0.60 12.33
CA ASP A 133 3.28 -0.17 13.51
C ASP A 133 4.58 0.37 14.11
#